data_AF-A0A8T5RJB0-F1
#
_entry.id   AF-A0A8T5RJB0-F1
#
_cell.length_a   1.000
_cell.length_b   1.000
_cell.length_c   1.000
_cell.angle_alpha   90.00
_cell.angle_beta   90.00
_cell.angle_gamma   90.00
#
_symmetry.space_group_name_H-M   'P 1'
#
loop_
_entity.id
_entity.type
_entity.pdbx_description
1 polymer ?
#
loop_
_entity_poly.entity_id
_entity_poly.type
_entity_poly.pdbx_seq_one_letter_code
_entity_poly.pdbx_strand_id
1 'polypeptide(L)' 'MQQGCLKVAQIVGDLNVMSQVNAFAEKSGMSDILRAFNLRKTAIMWFDM' A
#
# COMPACT_ATOMS: atom_id res chain seq x y z
N MET A 1 -17.94 -12.60 11.78
CA MET A 1 -16.65 -12.01 12.16
C MET A 1 -15.74 -12.04 10.94
N GLN A 2 -15.56 -10.91 10.25
CA GLN A 2 -14.57 -10.81 9.15
C GLN A 2 -13.25 -10.39 9.78
N GLN A 3 -12.42 -11.35 10.19
CA GLN A 3 -11.06 -11.11 10.67
C GLN A 3 -10.10 -11.08 9.48
N GLY A 4 -10.29 -10.12 8.57
CA GLY A 4 -9.41 -9.89 7.42
C GLY A 4 -8.71 -8.54 7.53
N CYS A 5 -7.48 -8.45 7.02
CA CYS A 5 -6.78 -7.18 6.89
C CYS A 5 -7.49 -6.32 5.83
N LEU A 6 -8.02 -5.17 6.24
CA LEU A 6 -8.78 -4.27 5.35
C LEU A 6 -7.88 -3.38 4.50
N LYS A 7 -6.71 -2.98 5.05
CA LYS A 7 -5.71 -2.13 4.41
C LYS A 7 -4.30 -2.50 4.85
N VAL A 8 -3.33 -2.38 3.96
CA VAL A 8 -1.91 -2.64 4.10
C VAL A 8 -1.15 -1.48 3.46
N ALA A 9 -0.45 -0.71 4.29
CA ALA A 9 0.49 0.29 3.84
C ALA A 9 1.92 -0.23 4.04
N GLN A 10 2.66 -0.42 2.95
CA GLN A 10 4.03 -0.93 2.99
C GLN A 10 5.03 0.23 2.85
N ILE A 11 6.00 0.32 3.77
CA ILE A 11 7.10 1.28 3.64
C ILE A 11 8.24 0.63 2.87
N VAL A 12 8.63 1.25 1.76
CA VAL A 12 9.67 0.76 0.87
C VAL A 12 10.64 1.89 0.55
N GLY A 13 11.91 1.75 0.93
CA GLY A 13 12.94 2.76 0.68
C GLY A 13 13.41 2.82 -0.77
N ASP A 14 13.29 1.70 -1.50
CA ASP A 14 13.64 1.61 -2.92
C ASP A 14 12.43 2.02 -3.80
N LEU A 15 12.62 3.04 -4.63
CA LEU A 15 11.55 3.59 -5.48
C LEU A 15 11.10 2.62 -6.59
N ASN A 16 12.00 1.76 -7.09
CA ASN A 16 11.65 0.77 -8.10
C ASN A 16 10.79 -0.32 -7.50
N VAL A 17 11.15 -0.80 -6.31
CA VAL A 17 10.34 -1.79 -5.58
C VAL A 17 8.99 -1.21 -5.21
N MET A 18 8.93 0.04 -4.73
CA MET A 18 7.68 0.74 -4.44
C MET A 18 6.76 0.79 -5.69
N SER A 19 7.32 1.16 -6.84
CA SER A 19 6.58 1.22 -8.11
C SER A 19 6.04 -0.16 -8.51
N GLN A 20 6.84 -1.22 -8.38
CA GLN A 20 6.41 -2.58 -8.69
C GLN A 20 5.28 -3.07 -7.77
N VAL A 21 5.35 -2.80 -6.47
CA VAL A 21 4.28 -3.17 -5.52
C VAL A 21 2.99 -2.43 -5.84
N ASN A 22 3.07 -1.12 -6.15
CA ASN A 22 1.89 -0.34 -6.51
C ASN A 22 1.28 -0.81 -7.84
N ALA A 23 2.11 -1.07 -8.86
CA ALA A 23 1.65 -1.60 -10.14
C ALA A 23 1.01 -3.00 -10.00
N PHE A 24 1.54 -3.84 -9.10
CA PHE A 24 0.91 -5.12 -8.76
C PHE A 24 -0.45 -4.90 -8.11
N ALA A 25 -0.55 -4.03 -7.11
CA ALA A 25 -1.82 -3.74 -6.43
C ALA A 25 -2.89 -3.22 -7.40
N GLU A 26 -2.53 -2.35 -8.34
CA GLU A 26 -3.45 -1.88 -9.38
C GLU A 26 -3.92 -3.01 -10.30
N LYS A 27 -2.99 -3.82 -10.82
CA LYS A 27 -3.33 -4.95 -11.72
C LYS A 27 -4.20 -6.01 -11.03
N SER A 28 -4.04 -6.19 -9.73
CA SER A 28 -4.82 -7.14 -8.93
C SER A 28 -6.14 -6.57 -8.41
N GLY A 29 -6.48 -5.30 -8.70
CA GLY A 29 -7.67 -4.65 -8.15
C GLY A 29 -7.61 -4.43 -6.64
N MET A 30 -6.40 -4.43 -6.08
CA MET A 30 -6.11 -4.31 -4.65
C MET A 30 -5.60 -2.92 -4.26
N SER A 31 -5.73 -1.91 -5.13
CA SER A 31 -5.20 -0.56 -4.88
C SER A 31 -5.72 0.11 -3.60
N ASP A 32 -6.92 -0.27 -3.15
CA ASP A 32 -7.54 0.23 -1.92
C ASP A 32 -7.16 -0.60 -0.68
N ILE A 33 -6.55 -1.78 -0.90
CA ILE A 33 -6.14 -2.74 0.14
C ILE A 33 -4.63 -2.69 0.33
N LEU A 34 -3.83 -2.61 -0.73
CA LEU A 34 -2.37 -2.63 -0.68
C LEU A 34 -1.81 -1.40 -1.40
N ARG A 35 -0.98 -0.64 -0.69
CA ARG A 35 -0.22 0.46 -1.28
C ARG A 35 1.16 0.58 -0.64
N ALA A 36 2.18 0.79 -1.46
CA ALA A 36 3.54 1.03 -1.05
C ALA A 36 3.87 2.53 -1.08
N PHE A 37 4.65 2.96 -0.09
CA PHE A 37 5.05 4.34 0.13
C PHE A 37 6.54 4.42 0.47
N ASN A 38 7.20 5.48 0.01
CA ASN A 38 8.57 5.81 0.39
C ASN A 38 8.65 6.76 1.60
N LEU A 39 7.52 7.33 2.02
CA LEU A 39 7.42 8.24 3.15
C LEU A 39 6.43 7.70 4.18
N ARG A 40 6.87 7.58 5.43
CA ARG A 40 6.03 7.10 6.53
C ARG A 40 4.79 7.97 6.75
N LYS A 41 4.93 9.29 6.60
CA LYS A 41 3.83 10.25 6.81
C LYS A 41 2.69 10.02 5.80
N THR A 42 3.00 9.78 4.53
CA THR A 42 1.98 9.57 3.49
C THR A 42 1.30 8.22 3.63
N ALA A 43 2.04 7.20 4.06
CA ALA A 43 1.49 5.88 4.37
C ALA A 43 0.44 5.96 5.49
N ILE A 44 0.75 6.66 6.59
CA ILE A 44 -0.17 6.85 7.71
C ILE A 44 -1.43 7.59 7.24
N MET A 45 -1.25 8.72 6.52
CA MET A 45 -2.38 9.49 6.01
C MET A 45 -3.33 8.66 5.13
N TRP A 46 -2.80 7.83 4.23
CA TRP A 46 -3.63 6.98 3.38
C TRP A 46 -4.30 5.83 4.15
N PHE A 47 -3.64 5.33 5.19
CA PHE A 47 -4.19 4.29 6.04
C PHE A 47 -5.40 4.79 6.85
N ASP A 48 -5.36 6.06 7.28
CA ASP A 48 -6.40 6.72 8.06
C ASP A 48 -7.56 7.31 7.22
N MET A 49 -7.38 7.48 5.91
CA MET A 49 -8.42 7.92 4.95
C MET A 49 -9.41 6.80 4.62
#